data_AF-A0A7J3I500-F1
#
_entry.id   AF-A0A7J3I500-F1
#
_cell.length_a   1.000
_cell.length_b   1.000
_cell.length_c   1.000
_cell.angle_alpha   90.00
_cell.angle_beta   90.00
_cell.angle_gamma   90.00
#
_symmetry.space_group_name_H-M   'P 1'
#
loop_
_entity.id
_entity.type
_entity.pdbx_description
1 polymer ?
#
loop_
_entity_poly.entity_id
_entity_poly.type
_entity_poly.pdbx_seq_one_letter_code
_entity_poly.pdbx_strand_id
1 'polypeptide(L)' 'MTPAKKWLVGVERPRHGGDVWGRGDIIDFSCSLNPLGPPSEIASFIMNDLDKVSRYPDDSCSLLKSELSTFIGVADD' A
#
# COMPACT_ATOMS: atom_id res chain seq x y z
N MET A 1 -21.43 -19.10 18.78
CA MET A 1 -20.81 -17.76 18.67
C MET A 1 -19.73 -17.67 19.73
N THR A 2 -18.47 -17.50 19.32
CA THR A 2 -17.36 -17.27 20.26
C THR A 2 -17.50 -15.86 20.84
N PRO A 3 -17.29 -15.66 22.16
CA PRO A 3 -17.30 -14.32 22.72
C PRO A 3 -16.22 -13.46 22.03
N ALA A 4 -16.55 -12.19 21.78
CA ALA A 4 -15.55 -11.23 21.31
C ALA A 4 -14.36 -11.22 22.27
N LYS A 5 -13.14 -11.25 21.73
CA LYS A 5 -11.93 -11.20 22.56
C LYS A 5 -11.98 -9.93 23.44
N LYS A 6 -11.74 -10.07 24.75
CA LYS A 6 -11.87 -8.99 25.74
C LYS A 6 -11.13 -7.70 25.36
N TRP A 7 -9.99 -7.81 24.66
CA TRP A 7 -9.18 -6.66 24.22
C TRP A 7 -9.73 -5.94 22.99
N LEU A 8 -10.71 -6.50 22.28
CA LEU A 8 -11.43 -5.83 21.20
C LEU A 8 -12.60 -4.99 21.73
N VAL A 9 -13.02 -5.20 22.98
CA VAL A 9 -14.13 -4.46 23.58
C VAL A 9 -13.69 -3.01 23.81
N GLY A 10 -14.37 -2.07 23.16
CA GLY A 10 -14.09 -0.64 23.28
C GLY A 10 -13.05 -0.09 22.31
N VAL A 11 -12.49 -0.91 21.42
CA VAL A 11 -11.63 -0.42 20.34
C VAL A 11 -12.50 0.16 19.23
N GLU A 12 -12.46 1.49 19.06
CA GLU A 12 -13.09 2.15 17.91
C GLU A 12 -12.35 1.79 16.61
N ARG A 13 -13.09 1.74 15.49
CA ARG A 13 -12.45 1.59 14.17
C ARG A 13 -11.62 2.84 13.85
N PRO A 14 -10.39 2.69 13.32
CA PRO A 14 -9.61 3.83 12.85
C PRO A 14 -10.40 4.63 11.81
N ARG A 15 -10.39 5.96 11.95
CA ARG A 15 -10.91 6.89 10.94
C ARG A 15 -9.73 7.47 10.17
N HIS A 16 -9.80 7.47 8.85
CA HIS A 16 -8.78 8.01 7.94
C HIS A 16 -9.41 8.93 6.88
N GLY A 17 -8.62 9.81 6.27
CA GLY A 17 -9.04 10.56 5.08
C GLY A 17 -8.97 9.71 3.82
N GLY A 18 -9.21 10.33 2.66
CA GLY A 18 -9.22 9.65 1.35
C GLY A 18 -10.51 8.90 1.02
N ASP A 19 -11.50 8.90 1.91
CA ASP A 19 -12.81 8.29 1.64
C ASP A 19 -13.73 9.25 0.87
N VAL A 20 -13.48 9.31 -0.43
CA VAL A 20 -14.19 10.20 -1.38
C VAL A 20 -15.16 9.47 -2.28
N TRP A 21 -15.35 8.16 -2.10
CA TRP A 21 -16.25 7.36 -2.93
C TRP A 21 -17.68 7.93 -2.91
N GLY A 22 -18.27 8.13 -4.10
CA GLY A 22 -19.60 8.71 -4.24
C GLY A 22 -19.68 10.22 -4.02
N ARG A 23 -18.56 10.88 -3.69
CA ARG A 23 -18.40 12.32 -3.84
C ARG A 23 -18.04 12.57 -5.31
N GLY A 24 -18.70 13.53 -5.96
CA GLY A 24 -18.42 13.86 -7.35
C GLY A 24 -17.03 14.47 -7.54
N ASP A 25 -16.88 15.36 -8.51
CA ASP A 25 -15.59 16.02 -8.74
C ASP A 25 -15.22 16.92 -7.56
N ILE A 26 -14.28 16.47 -6.74
CA ILE A 26 -13.74 17.19 -5.58
C ILE A 26 -12.22 17.21 -5.62
N ILE A 27 -11.65 18.25 -5.02
CA ILE A 27 -10.22 18.30 -4.73
C ILE A 27 -10.06 17.80 -3.28
N ASP A 28 -9.48 16.62 -3.13
CA ASP A 28 -9.34 15.97 -1.83
C ASP A 28 -7.98 16.29 -1.17
N PHE A 29 -8.03 17.10 -0.11
CA PHE A 29 -6.88 17.38 0.76
C PHE A 29 -6.87 16.51 2.04
N SER A 30 -7.75 15.52 2.16
CA SER A 30 -7.85 14.67 3.35
C SER A 30 -6.83 13.53 3.38
N CYS A 31 -6.10 13.29 2.29
CA CYS A 31 -5.00 12.33 2.20
C CYS A 31 -3.74 12.97 1.59
N SER A 32 -2.56 12.54 2.04
CA SER A 32 -1.26 13.07 1.60
C SER A 32 -0.72 12.33 0.37
N LEU A 33 -1.40 12.47 -0.77
CA LEU A 33 -0.97 11.87 -2.04
C LEU A 33 -0.09 12.83 -2.85
N ASN A 34 0.78 12.27 -3.68
CA ASN A 34 1.54 13.05 -4.65
C ASN A 34 0.61 13.54 -5.77
N PRO A 35 0.46 14.87 -5.99
CA PRO A 35 -0.43 15.40 -7.02
C PRO A 35 0.03 15.06 -8.45
N LEU A 36 1.28 14.63 -8.65
CA LEU A 36 1.78 14.15 -9.94
C LEU A 36 1.34 12.72 -10.27
N GLY A 37 0.72 12.02 -9.32
CA GLY A 37 0.39 10.60 -9.47
C GLY A 37 1.62 9.70 -9.35
N PRO A 38 1.49 8.41 -9.70
CA PRO A 38 2.61 7.47 -9.73
C PRO A 38 3.61 7.81 -10.84
N PRO A 39 4.90 7.42 -10.71
CA PRO A 39 5.86 7.45 -11.80
C PRO A 39 5.31 6.76 -13.07
N SER A 40 5.60 7.34 -14.24
CA SER A 40 5.05 6.90 -15.53
C SER A 40 5.36 5.44 -15.88
N GLU A 41 6.48 4.94 -15.38
CA GLU A 41 7.03 3.61 -15.59
C GLU A 41 6.26 2.54 -14.80
N ILE A 42 5.55 2.90 -13.73
CA ILE A 42 4.80 1.92 -12.92
C ILE A 42 3.74 1.21 -13.77
N ALA A 43 3.08 1.92 -14.68
CA ALA A 43 2.04 1.31 -15.51
C ALA A 43 2.61 0.19 -16.39
N SER A 44 3.80 0.38 -16.97
CA SER A 44 4.43 -0.64 -17.82
C SER A 44 4.91 -1.83 -16.99
N PHE A 45 5.47 -1.61 -15.80
CA PHE A 45 5.88 -2.70 -14.91
C PHE A 45 4.71 -3.57 -14.48
N ILE A 46 3.58 -2.97 -14.09
CA ILE A 46 2.37 -3.72 -13.72
C ILE A 46 1.87 -4.55 -14.90
N MET A 47 1.80 -3.96 -16.09
CA MET A 47 1.28 -4.64 -17.28
C MET A 47 2.20 -5.80 -17.72
N ASN A 48 3.51 -5.63 -17.60
CA ASN A 48 4.49 -6.66 -17.97
C ASN A 48 4.46 -7.87 -17.03
N ASP A 49 4.08 -7.67 -15.76
CA ASP A 49 4.11 -8.70 -14.72
C ASP A 49 2.71 -9.21 -14.32
N LEU A 50 1.67 -8.84 -15.08
CA LEU A 50 0.29 -9.17 -14.76
C LEU A 50 0.03 -10.68 -14.66
N ASP A 51 0.76 -11.50 -15.43
CA ASP A 51 0.69 -12.96 -15.40
C ASP A 51 1.16 -13.55 -14.05
N LYS A 52 2.06 -12.85 -13.35
CA LYS A 52 2.63 -13.27 -12.06
C LYS A 52 1.64 -13.10 -10.90
N VAL A 53 0.59 -12.29 -11.04
CA VAL A 53 -0.42 -12.03 -9.99
C VAL A 53 -1.16 -13.31 -9.56
N SER A 54 -1.16 -14.35 -10.40
CA SER A 54 -1.69 -15.67 -10.07
C SER A 54 -0.91 -16.41 -8.97
N ARG A 55 0.28 -15.93 -8.59
CA ARG A 55 1.18 -16.53 -7.62
C ARG A 55 1.23 -15.68 -6.35
N TYR A 56 1.54 -16.31 -5.22
CA TYR A 56 1.88 -15.56 -4.02
C TYR A 56 3.14 -14.71 -4.28
N PRO A 57 3.21 -13.48 -3.73
CA PRO A 57 4.42 -12.68 -3.78
C PRO A 57 5.55 -13.34 -2.99
N ASP A 58 6.78 -12.90 -3.25
CA ASP A 58 7.93 -13.21 -2.40
C ASP A 58 7.69 -12.66 -0.98
N ASP A 59 7.63 -13.54 0.02
CA ASP A 59 7.28 -13.18 1.40
C ASP A 59 8.46 -12.57 2.18
N SER A 60 9.68 -12.74 1.69
CA SER A 60 10.87 -12.07 2.25
C SER A 60 11.08 -10.66 1.65
N CYS A 61 10.44 -10.36 0.52
CA CYS A 61 10.69 -9.16 -0.28
C CYS A 61 12.19 -8.94 -0.60
N SER A 62 12.96 -10.01 -0.80
CA SER A 62 14.42 -9.95 -0.82
C SER A 62 14.97 -8.98 -1.86
N LEU A 63 14.40 -8.97 -3.07
CA LEU A 63 14.83 -8.05 -4.12
C LEU A 63 14.56 -6.58 -3.74
N LEU A 64 13.36 -6.28 -3.21
CA LEU A 64 12.99 -4.92 -2.82
C LEU A 64 13.89 -4.41 -1.70
N LYS A 65 14.20 -5.25 -0.71
CA LYS A 65 15.08 -4.86 0.39
C LYS A 65 16.50 -4.56 -0.10
N SER A 66 17.06 -5.41 -0.95
CA SER A 66 18.40 -5.21 -1.51
C SER A 66 18.53 -3.90 -2.30
N GLU A 67 17.54 -3.60 -3.13
CA GLU A 67 17.47 -2.34 -3.89
C GLU A 67 17.34 -1.12 -2.96
N LEU A 68 16.50 -1.20 -1.92
CA LEU A 68 16.35 -0.14 -0.93
C LEU A 68 17.61 0.07 -0.08
N SER A 69 18.27 -1.01 0.32
CA SER A 69 19.54 -0.97 1.07
C SER A 69 20.61 -0.24 0.28
N THR A 70 20.70 -0.54 -1.02
CA THR A 70 21.60 0.16 -1.95
C THR A 70 21.22 1.64 -2.10
N PHE A 71 19.93 1.93 -2.33
CA PHE A 71 19.44 3.30 -2.53
C PHE A 71 19.65 4.19 -1.30
N ILE A 72 19.42 3.65 -0.10
CA ILE A 72 19.51 4.39 1.17
C ILE A 72 20.95 4.39 1.73
N GLY A 73 21.81 3.47 1.29
CA GLY A 73 23.20 3.35 1.73
C GLY A 73 23.35 2.63 3.07
N VAL A 74 22.55 1.58 3.30
CA VAL A 74 22.63 0.71 4.49
C VAL A 74 22.99 -0.72 4.10
N ALA A 75 23.42 -1.53 5.07
CA ALA A 75 23.67 -2.94 4.84
C ALA A 75 22.37 -3.68 4.49
N ASP A 76 22.48 -4.66 3.60
CA ASP A 76 21.39 -5.58 3.30
C ASP A 76 21.13 -6.50 4.50
N ASP A 77 19.88 -6.91 4.69
CA ASP A 77 19.42 -7.68 5.85
C ASP A 77 19.60 -9.21 5.73
#